data_AF-A0A0Q7MFF0-F1
#
_entry.id   AF-A0A0Q7MFF0-F1
#
_cell.length_a   1.000
_cell.length_b   1.000
_cell.length_c   1.000
_cell.angle_alpha   90.00
_cell.angle_beta   90.00
_cell.angle_gamma   90.00
#
_symmetry.space_group_name_H-M   'P 1'
#
loop_
_entity.id
_entity.type
_entity.pdbx_description
1 polymer ?
#
loop_
_entity_poly.entity_id
_entity_poly.type
_entity_poly.pdbx_seq_one_letter_code
_entity_poly.pdbx_strand_id
1 'polypeptide(L)'
;MTKTPGGPARPSPLVALAGLAALLALMAAGLVLAVDGVADVPSGLVSGALVVAAVGLGAVVVLSWRASRRSGVGVFRSIGRAIRAAGRLIADLF
;
A
#
# COMPACT_ATOMS: atom_id res chain seq x y z
N MET A 1 18.67 31.80 25.62
CA MET A 1 18.82 31.18 24.28
C MET A 1 17.80 30.05 24.16
N THR A 2 16.65 30.32 23.55
CA THR A 2 15.54 29.38 23.38
C THR A 2 15.64 28.73 22.00
N LYS A 3 16.02 27.44 21.97
CA LYS A 3 16.11 26.64 20.75
C LYS A 3 14.69 26.28 20.29
N THR A 4 14.23 26.93 19.23
CA THR A 4 12.95 26.59 18.59
C THR A 4 13.01 25.15 18.08
N PRO A 5 12.11 24.24 18.53
CA PRO A 5 12.11 22.86 18.07
C PRO A 5 11.74 22.83 16.57
N GLY A 6 12.60 22.23 15.76
CA GLY A 6 12.35 22.05 14.32
C GLY A 6 11.08 21.25 14.10
N GLY A 7 10.12 21.85 13.40
CA GLY A 7 8.86 21.19 13.03
C GLY A 7 9.08 19.97 12.13
N PRO A 8 8.12 19.03 12.08
CA PRO A 8 8.24 17.81 11.28
C PRO A 8 8.44 18.17 9.80
N ALA A 9 9.49 17.61 9.20
CA ALA A 9 9.78 17.79 7.78
C ALA A 9 8.62 17.27 6.93
N ARG A 10 8.02 18.14 6.12
CA ARG A 10 6.94 17.77 5.20
C ARG A 10 7.48 16.78 4.16
N PRO A 11 6.73 15.71 3.82
CA PRO A 11 7.14 14.81 2.75
C PRO A 11 7.21 15.57 1.43
N SER A 12 8.21 15.26 0.61
CA SER A 12 8.32 15.81 -0.74
C SER A 12 7.14 15.34 -1.59
N PRO A 13 6.57 16.21 -2.46
CA PRO A 13 5.39 15.87 -3.27
C PRO A 13 5.60 14.62 -4.14
N LEU A 14 6.83 14.40 -4.61
CA LEU A 14 7.19 13.20 -5.39
C LEU A 14 6.98 11.89 -4.64
N VAL A 15 7.22 11.86 -3.32
CA VAL A 15 7.04 10.66 -2.50
C VAL A 15 5.55 10.37 -2.28
N ALA A 16 4.74 11.42 -2.12
CA ALA A 16 3.29 11.27 -2.03
C ALA A 16 2.71 10.73 -3.35
N LEU A 17 3.18 11.25 -4.49
CA LEU A 17 2.74 10.83 -5.81
C LEU A 17 3.15 9.38 -6.12
N ALA A 18 4.38 8.99 -5.79
CA ALA A 18 4.85 7.62 -5.91
C ALA A 18 4.04 6.63 -5.03
N GLY A 19 3.70 7.04 -3.80
CA GLY A 19 2.85 6.25 -2.92
C GLY A 19 1.43 6.08 -3.47
N LEU A 20 0.85 7.14 -4.04
CA LEU A 20 -0.47 7.10 -4.66
C LEU A 20 -0.49 6.18 -5.89
N ALA A 21 0.52 6.30 -6.77
CA ALA A 21 0.65 5.47 -7.95
C ALA A 21 0.80 3.98 -7.58
N ALA A 22 1.59 3.67 -6.54
CA ALA A 22 1.75 2.30 -6.06
C ALA A 22 0.44 1.73 -5.49
N LEU A 23 -0.33 2.54 -4.75
CA LEU A 23 -1.65 2.13 -4.25
C LEU A 23 -2.65 1.89 -5.38
N LEU A 24 -2.68 2.75 -6.39
CA LEU A 24 -3.52 2.58 -7.58
C LEU A 24 -3.14 1.31 -8.35
N ALA A 25 -1.85 1.05 -8.54
CA ALA A 25 -1.38 -0.18 -9.16
C ALA A 25 -1.79 -1.43 -8.36
N LEU A 26 -1.72 -1.38 -7.03
CA LEU A 26 -2.15 -2.48 -6.17
C LEU A 26 -3.66 -2.73 -6.26
N MET A 27 -4.47 -1.66 -6.27
CA MET A 27 -5.92 -1.72 -6.45
C MET A 27 -6.29 -2.30 -7.81
N ALA A 28 -5.64 -1.83 -8.88
CA ALA A 28 -5.86 -2.34 -10.23
C ALA A 28 -5.50 -3.83 -10.32
N ALA A 29 -4.39 -4.26 -9.73
CA ALA A 29 -4.00 -5.66 -9.73
C ALA A 29 -4.95 -6.54 -8.90
N GLY A 30 -5.40 -6.06 -7.74
CA GLY A 30 -6.42 -6.75 -6.95
C GLY A 30 -7.76 -6.86 -7.67
N LEU A 31 -8.14 -5.84 -8.45
CA LEU A 31 -9.34 -5.86 -9.28
C LEU A 31 -9.23 -6.90 -10.40
N VAL A 32 -8.09 -7.01 -11.08
CA VAL A 32 -7.87 -8.04 -12.10
C VAL A 32 -7.96 -9.43 -11.50
N LEU A 33 -7.38 -9.65 -10.32
CA LEU A 33 -7.49 -10.93 -9.61
C LEU A 33 -8.94 -11.27 -9.21
N ALA A 34 -9.71 -10.27 -8.79
CA ALA A 34 -11.12 -10.45 -8.44
C ALA A 34 -11.98 -10.75 -9.68
N VAL A 35 -11.67 -10.14 -10.83
CA VAL A 35 -12.36 -10.37 -12.10
C VAL A 35 -12.02 -11.74 -12.69
N ASP A 36 -10.78 -12.23 -12.51
CA ASP A 36 -10.36 -13.59 -12.91
C ASP A 36 -11.19 -14.68 -12.23
N GLY A 37 -11.68 -14.45 -11.01
CA GLY A 37 -12.60 -15.37 -10.33
C GLY A 37 -14.02 -15.41 -10.93
N VAL A 38 -14.37 -14.46 -11.80
CA VAL A 38 -15.74 -14.31 -12.37
C VAL A 38 -15.75 -14.49 -13.88
N ALA A 39 -14.67 -14.16 -14.57
CA ALA A 39 -14.49 -14.31 -16.01
C ALA A 39 -13.19 -15.09 -16.27
N ASP A 40 -13.21 -16.05 -17.19
CA ASP A 40 -12.00 -16.72 -17.67
C ASP A 40 -11.08 -15.71 -18.38
N VAL A 41 -10.17 -15.10 -17.64
CA VAL A 41 -9.22 -14.12 -18.16
C VAL A 41 -8.02 -14.87 -18.77
N PRO A 42 -7.49 -14.44 -19.93
CA PRO A 42 -6.29 -15.02 -20.51
C PRO A 42 -5.13 -15.03 -19.51
N SER A 43 -4.49 -16.19 -19.33
CA SER A 43 -3.43 -16.43 -18.33
C SER A 43 -2.25 -15.45 -18.42
N GLY A 44 -1.98 -14.90 -19.61
CA GLY A 44 -0.96 -13.86 -19.81
C GLY A 44 -1.28 -12.55 -19.06
N LEU A 45 -2.55 -12.15 -18.99
CA LEU A 45 -2.98 -10.95 -18.26
C LEU A 45 -2.89 -11.16 -16.74
N VAL A 46 -3.26 -12.34 -16.26
CA VAL A 46 -3.14 -12.72 -14.84
C VAL A 46 -1.67 -12.69 -14.40
N SER A 47 -0.78 -13.24 -15.22
CA SER A 47 0.67 -13.24 -14.98
C SER A 47 1.24 -11.83 -14.89
N GLY A 48 0.85 -10.95 -15.84
CA GLY A 48 1.25 -9.55 -15.84
C GLY A 48 0.73 -8.79 -14.61
N ALA A 49 -0.54 -9.00 -14.25
CA ALA A 49 -1.15 -8.40 -13.07
C ALA A 49 -0.44 -8.84 -11.78
N LEU A 50 -0.04 -10.10 -11.66
CA LEU A 50 0.72 -10.62 -10.51
C LEU A 50 2.10 -9.97 -10.40
N VAL A 51 2.81 -9.78 -11.52
CA VAL A 51 4.11 -9.08 -11.50
C VAL A 51 3.94 -7.63 -11.06
N VAL A 52 2.93 -6.93 -11.59
CA VAL A 52 2.62 -5.55 -11.20
C VAL A 52 2.24 -5.46 -9.73
N ALA A 53 1.42 -6.39 -9.23
CA ALA A 53 1.08 -6.50 -7.81
C ALA A 53 2.33 -6.70 -6.95
N ALA A 54 3.22 -7.64 -7.32
CA ALA A 54 4.43 -7.92 -6.55
C ALA A 54 5.36 -6.71 -6.47
N VAL A 55 5.55 -5.99 -7.58
CA VAL A 55 6.36 -4.76 -7.61
C VAL A 55 5.71 -3.64 -6.79
N GLY A 56 4.40 -3.43 -6.95
CA GLY A 56 3.65 -2.44 -6.16
C GLY A 56 3.69 -2.74 -4.66
N LEU A 57 3.53 -4.01 -4.28
CA LEU A 57 3.58 -4.46 -2.90
C LEU A 57 4.98 -4.22 -2.32
N GLY A 58 6.03 -4.56 -3.06
CA GLY A 58 7.41 -4.29 -2.66
C GLY A 58 7.67 -2.80 -2.41
N ALA A 59 7.20 -1.94 -3.32
CA ALA A 59 7.33 -0.48 -3.16
C ALA A 59 6.60 0.05 -1.91
N VAL A 60 5.35 -0.42 -1.68
CA VAL A 60 4.56 -0.03 -0.50
C VAL A 60 5.22 -0.51 0.79
N VAL A 61 5.77 -1.72 0.81
CA VAL A 61 6.49 -2.28 1.98
C VAL A 61 7.75 -1.45 2.26
N VAL A 62 8.54 -1.10 1.24
CA VAL A 62 9.75 -0.28 1.40
C VAL A 62 9.41 1.12 1.90
N LEU A 63 8.37 1.76 1.35
CA LEU A 63 7.90 3.08 1.80
C LEU A 63 7.38 3.03 3.24
N SER A 64 6.60 2.00 3.58
CA SER A 64 6.09 1.79 4.94
C SER A 64 7.20 1.51 5.93
N TRP A 65 8.22 0.74 5.54
CA TRP A 65 9.43 0.53 6.34
C TRP A 65 10.12 1.87 6.62
N ARG A 66 10.40 2.66 5.58
CA ARG A 66 11.06 3.97 5.74
C ARG A 66 10.26 4.92 6.62
N ALA A 67 8.94 4.95 6.47
CA ALA A 67 8.05 5.75 7.31
C ALA A 67 8.08 5.28 8.78
N SER A 68 8.05 3.97 9.01
CA SER A 68 8.11 3.36 10.34
C SER A 68 9.44 3.61 11.07
N ARG A 69 10.58 3.53 10.36
CA ARG A 69 11.88 3.91 10.96
C ARG A 69 11.92 5.36 11.41
N ARG A 70 11.21 6.26 10.72
CA ARG A 70 11.15 7.69 11.08
C ARG A 70 10.20 7.97 12.24
N SER A 71 9.13 7.20 12.39
CA SER A 71 8.12 7.40 13.44
C SER A 71 8.36 6.61 14.71
N GLY A 72 9.29 5.64 14.71
CA GLY A 72 9.52 4.73 15.85
C GLY A 72 8.37 3.76 16.10
N VAL A 73 7.32 3.77 15.28
CA VAL A 73 6.16 2.88 15.39
C VAL A 73 6.38 1.70 14.47
N GLY A 74 6.52 0.49 15.04
CA GLY A 74 6.83 -0.73 14.27
C GLY A 74 5.83 -1.02 13.13
N VAL A 75 6.35 -1.27 11.93
CA VAL A 75 5.62 -1.57 10.68
C VAL A 75 4.49 -2.57 10.87
N PHE A 76 4.73 -3.63 11.64
CA PHE A 76 3.76 -4.68 11.89
C PHE A 76 2.48 -4.18 12.58
N ARG A 77 2.60 -3.15 13.44
CA ARG A 77 1.46 -2.60 14.17
C ARG A 77 0.58 -1.73 13.26
N SER A 78 1.16 -1.04 12.27
CA SER A 78 0.38 -0.30 11.26
C SER A 78 -0.29 -1.24 10.26
N ILE A 79 0.43 -2.27 9.79
CA ILE A 79 -0.13 -3.30 8.91
C ILE A 79 -1.28 -4.03 9.60
N GLY A 80 -1.11 -4.44 10.86
CA GLY A 80 -2.17 -5.12 11.62
C GLY A 80 -3.43 -4.26 11.79
N ARG A 81 -3.30 -2.93 11.97
CA ARG A 81 -4.45 -2.03 11.99
C ARG A 81 -5.14 -1.93 10.63
N ALA A 82 -4.37 -1.85 9.55
CA ALA A 82 -4.91 -1.80 8.19
C ALA A 82 -5.67 -3.09 7.83
N ILE A 83 -5.08 -4.26 8.12
CA ILE A 83 -5.73 -5.56 7.90
C ILE A 83 -7.00 -5.69 8.75
N ARG A 84 -6.95 -5.29 10.03
CA ARG A 84 -8.13 -5.35 10.90
C ARG A 84 -9.25 -4.42 10.42
N ALA A 85 -8.91 -3.23 9.92
CA ALA A 85 -9.88 -2.31 9.34
C ALA A 85 -10.48 -2.86 8.04
N ALA A 86 -9.66 -3.41 7.15
CA ALA A 86 -10.11 -4.03 5.92
C ALA A 86 -11.00 -5.25 6.18
N GLY A 87 -10.60 -6.13 7.10
CA GLY A 87 -11.39 -7.30 7.49
C GLY A 87 -12.74 -6.93 8.12
N ARG A 88 -12.79 -5.83 8.89
CA ARG A 88 -14.06 -5.32 9.42
C ARG A 88 -14.98 -4.79 8.31
N LEU A 89 -14.43 -4.09 7.33
CA LEU A 89 -15.19 -3.58 6.19
C LEU A 89 -15.74 -4.73 5.33
N ILE A 90 -14.97 -5.80 5.15
CA ILE A 90 -15.43 -7.03 4.48
C ILE A 90 -16.56 -7.69 5.30
N ALA A 91 -16.40 -7.81 6.62
CA ALA A 91 -17.42 -8.39 7.49
C ALA A 91 -18.70 -7.55 7.60
N ASP A 92 -18.63 -6.23 7.40
CA ASP A 92 -19.83 -5.36 7.36
C ASP A 92 -20.55 -5.44 5.99
N LEU A 93 -19.87 -5.90 4.93
CA LEU A 93 -20.41 -6.02 3.56
C LEU A 93 -21.10 -7.36 3.29
N PHE A 94 -20.79 -8.40 4.07
CA PHE A 94 -21.29 -9.78 3.91
C PHE A 94 -22.07 -10.22 5.15
#